data_AF-A0A1G2MSZ1-F1
#
_entry.id   AF-A0A1G2MSZ1-F1
#
_cell.length_a   1.000
_cell.length_b   1.000
_cell.length_c   1.000
_cell.angle_alpha   90.00
_cell.angle_beta   90.00
_cell.angle_gamma   90.00
#
_symmetry.space_group_name_H-M   'P 1'
#
loop_
_entity.id
_entity.type
_entity.pdbx_description
1 polymer ?
#
loop_
_entity_poly.entity_id
_entity_poly.type
_entity_poly.pdbx_seq_one_letter_code
_entity_poly.pdbx_strand_id
1 'polypeptide(L)'
;MKKYIALLGLSSLPLLASAQITDLTSFQTTLQSILAIVFPILLTIAVFVIVWGIFKFILNAGDEEARKTGRSFILWGVVGIFLMLSVWGLVNILYNTIPLDTTPITPPAV
;
A
#
# COMPACT_ATOMS: atom_id res chain seq x y z
N MET A 1 -10.18 36.17 -9.81
CA MET A 1 -10.00 35.07 -8.84
C MET A 1 -10.80 33.81 -9.17
N LYS A 2 -12.07 33.90 -9.62
CA LYS A 2 -12.90 32.74 -9.99
C LYS A 2 -12.34 31.84 -11.12
N LYS A 3 -11.51 32.41 -12.00
CA LYS A 3 -10.91 31.73 -13.17
C LYS A 3 -9.83 30.70 -12.79
N TYR A 4 -9.14 30.91 -11.68
CA TYR A 4 -8.08 30.02 -11.20
C TYR A 4 -8.64 28.77 -10.50
N ILE A 5 -9.81 28.89 -9.88
CA ILE A 5 -10.53 27.75 -9.27
C ILE A 5 -11.03 26.78 -10.36
N ALA A 6 -11.52 27.32 -11.47
CA ALA A 6 -11.92 26.51 -12.62
C ALA A 6 -10.73 25.77 -13.26
N LEU A 7 -9.54 26.39 -13.26
CA LEU A 7 -8.33 25.80 -13.84
C LEU A 7 -7.76 24.66 -12.98
N LEU A 8 -7.84 24.78 -11.65
CA LEU A 8 -7.52 23.69 -10.72
C LEU A 8 -8.50 22.52 -10.86
N GLY A 9 -9.80 22.81 -11.01
CA GLY A 9 -10.81 21.79 -11.31
C GLY A 9 -10.57 21.09 -12.65
N LEU A 10 -10.15 21.83 -13.68
CA LEU A 10 -9.84 21.24 -14.99
C LEU A 10 -8.58 20.37 -14.98
N SER A 11 -7.61 20.67 -14.11
CA SER A 11 -6.42 19.85 -13.92
C SER A 11 -6.66 18.56 -13.12
N SER A 12 -7.77 18.49 -12.36
CA SER A 12 -8.18 17.26 -11.70
C SER A 12 -9.08 16.37 -12.57
N LEU A 13 -9.68 16.89 -13.65
CA LEU A 13 -10.43 16.07 -14.61
C LEU A 13 -9.62 14.88 -15.17
N PRO A 14 -8.34 15.04 -15.58
CA PRO A 14 -7.51 13.92 -16.00
C PRO A 14 -7.33 12.85 -14.92
N LEU A 15 -7.26 13.24 -13.64
CA LEU A 15 -7.13 12.31 -12.52
C LEU A 15 -8.42 11.49 -12.31
N LEU A 16 -9.58 12.11 -12.53
CA LEU A 16 -10.88 11.42 -12.48
C LEU A 16 -11.13 10.57 -13.73
N ALA A 17 -10.72 11.05 -14.91
CA ALA A 17 -10.79 10.28 -16.15
C ALA A 17 -9.88 9.03 -16.11
N SER A 18 -8.73 9.11 -15.44
CA SER A 18 -7.87 7.94 -15.20
C SER A 18 -8.41 6.96 -14.17
N ALA A 19 -9.48 7.31 -13.45
CA ALA A 19 -10.16 6.43 -12.50
C ALA A 19 -11.42 5.76 -13.08
N GLN A 20 -11.72 5.99 -14.37
CA GLN A 20 -12.89 5.39 -15.01
C GLN A 20 -12.70 3.88 -15.17
N ILE A 21 -13.49 3.10 -14.44
CA ILE A 21 -13.55 1.63 -14.53
C ILE A 21 -14.65 1.28 -15.55
N THR A 22 -14.25 0.85 -16.75
CA THR A 22 -15.18 0.41 -17.81
C THR A 22 -15.36 -1.10 -17.88
N ASP A 23 -14.39 -1.88 -17.38
CA ASP A 23 -14.33 -3.34 -17.48
C ASP A 23 -13.80 -4.01 -16.20
N LEU A 24 -14.05 -5.31 -16.01
CA LEU A 24 -13.46 -6.09 -14.90
C LEU A 24 -11.92 -6.09 -14.91
N THR A 25 -11.33 -6.05 -16.09
CA THR A 25 -9.87 -5.91 -16.27
C THR A 25 -9.40 -4.54 -15.78
N SER A 26 -10.15 -3.46 -16.06
CA SER A 26 -9.84 -2.12 -15.56
C SER A 26 -10.00 -2.00 -14.05
N PHE A 27 -10.90 -2.77 -13.43
CA PHE A 27 -11.01 -2.86 -11.97
C PHE A 27 -9.77 -3.53 -11.34
N GLN A 28 -9.32 -4.66 -11.91
CA GLN A 28 -8.12 -5.35 -11.45
C GLN A 28 -6.86 -4.48 -11.57
N THR A 29 -6.67 -3.80 -12.70
CA THR A 29 -5.51 -2.92 -12.91
C THR A 29 -5.55 -1.69 -12.01
N THR A 30 -6.74 -1.13 -11.76
CA THR A 30 -6.92 0.00 -10.82
C THR A 30 -6.57 -0.41 -9.39
N LEU A 31 -7.05 -1.57 -8.91
CA LEU A 31 -6.70 -2.08 -7.58
C LEU A 31 -5.21 -2.34 -7.43
N GLN A 32 -4.57 -2.97 -8.41
CA GLN A 32 -3.12 -3.18 -8.35
C GLN A 32 -2.35 -1.86 -8.35
N SER A 33 -2.79 -0.87 -9.13
CA SER A 33 -2.15 0.45 -9.18
C SER A 33 -2.25 1.19 -7.84
N ILE A 34 -3.39 1.11 -7.15
CA ILE A 34 -3.57 1.69 -5.82
C ILE A 34 -2.66 0.99 -4.81
N LEU A 35 -2.66 -0.35 -4.79
CA LEU A 35 -1.83 -1.12 -3.87
C LEU A 35 -0.32 -0.87 -4.12
N ALA A 36 0.10 -0.74 -5.38
CA ALA A 36 1.48 -0.48 -5.75
C ALA A 36 2.00 0.88 -5.23
N ILE A 37 1.12 1.87 -5.05
CA ILE A 37 1.47 3.18 -4.49
C ILE A 37 1.34 3.18 -2.96
N VAL A 38 0.27 2.60 -2.43
CA VAL A 38 -0.02 2.61 -0.98
C VAL A 38 0.98 1.76 -0.21
N PHE A 39 1.34 0.59 -0.72
CA PHE A 39 2.23 -0.35 -0.04
C PHE A 39 3.62 0.23 0.30
N PRO A 40 4.38 0.82 -0.65
CA PRO A 40 5.68 1.42 -0.34
C PRO A 40 5.56 2.62 0.61
N ILE A 41 4.48 3.40 0.55
CA ILE A 41 4.25 4.52 1.48
C ILE A 41 4.06 3.99 2.90
N LEU A 42 3.20 3.00 3.09
CA LEU A 42 2.96 2.36 4.39
C LEU A 42 4.22 1.70 4.95
N LEU A 43 4.97 0.99 4.11
CA LEU A 43 6.25 0.39 4.48
C LEU A 43 7.25 1.46 4.96
N THR A 44 7.34 2.57 4.25
CA THR A 44 8.24 3.69 4.59
C THR A 44 7.88 4.27 5.95
N ILE A 45 6.60 4.52 6.21
CA ILE A 45 6.12 5.02 7.51
C ILE A 45 6.41 4.01 8.62
N ALA A 46 6.17 2.71 8.38
CA ALA A 46 6.40 1.68 9.37
C ALA A 46 7.89 1.58 9.76
N VAL A 47 8.79 1.60 8.78
CA VAL A 47 10.24 1.66 9.02
C VAL A 47 10.62 2.92 9.79
N PHE A 48 10.03 4.07 9.43
CA PHE A 48 10.29 5.33 10.13
C PHE A 48 9.88 5.28 11.61
N VAL A 49 8.72 4.69 11.93
CA VAL A 49 8.26 4.50 13.33
C VAL A 49 9.20 3.59 14.12
N ILE A 50 9.70 2.51 13.51
CA ILE A 50 10.68 1.62 14.14
C ILE A 50 11.97 2.37 14.46
N VAL A 51 12.50 3.11 13.48
CA VAL A 51 13.71 3.91 13.65
C VAL A 51 13.52 4.94 14.77
N TRP A 52 12.38 5.64 14.80
CA TRP A 52 12.04 6.57 15.87
C TRP A 52 11.95 5.89 17.25
N GLY A 53 11.36 4.70 17.32
CA GLY A 53 11.28 3.89 18.53
C GLY A 53 12.66 3.51 19.07
N ILE A 54 13.61 3.16 18.18
CA ILE A 54 15.00 2.85 18.52
C ILE A 54 15.71 4.09 19.05
N PHE A 55 15.58 5.24 18.39
CA PHE A 55 16.17 6.50 18.87
C PHE A 55 15.66 6.85 20.28
N LYS A 56 14.35 6.76 20.51
CA LYS A 56 13.76 6.96 21.84
C LYS A 56 14.26 5.97 22.88
N PHE A 57 14.47 4.71 22.50
CA PHE A 57 14.96 3.66 23.39
C PHE A 57 16.42 3.88 23.81
N ILE A 58 17.28 4.31 22.88
CA ILE A 58 18.71 4.51 23.13
C ILE A 58 18.97 5.83 23.86
N LEU A 59 18.33 6.94 23.44
CA LEU A 59 18.57 8.26 24.02
C LEU A 59 18.08 8.38 25.47
N ASN A 60 17.08 7.60 25.85
CA ASN A 60 16.53 7.59 27.21
C ASN A 60 16.91 6.33 27.99
N ALA A 61 18.12 5.79 27.76
CA ALA A 61 18.57 4.56 28.41
C ALA A 61 18.56 4.64 29.96
N GLY A 62 18.65 5.85 30.54
CA GLY A 62 18.59 6.10 31.98
C GLY A 62 17.18 6.22 32.58
N ASP A 63 16.12 6.22 31.76
CA ASP A 63 14.73 6.37 32.20
C ASP A 63 13.91 5.13 31.81
N GLU A 64 13.39 4.40 32.81
CA GLU A 64 12.62 3.17 32.61
C GLU A 64 11.30 3.40 31.87
N GLU A 65 10.65 4.55 32.06
CA GLU A 65 9.38 4.86 31.38
C GLU A 65 9.62 5.06 29.88
N ALA A 66 10.60 5.88 29.53
CA ALA A 66 10.96 6.12 28.15
C ALA A 66 11.45 4.86 27.42
N ARG A 67 12.13 3.94 28.12
CA ARG A 67 12.48 2.60 27.60
C ARG A 67 11.27 1.73 27.34
N LYS A 68 10.25 1.75 28.20
CA LYS A 68 8.99 1.01 27.96
C LYS A 68 8.29 1.57 26.73
N THR A 69 8.17 2.89 26.63
CA THR A 69 7.56 3.56 25.48
C THR A 69 8.31 3.26 24.18
N GLY A 70 9.64 3.35 24.16
CA GLY A 70 10.46 3.05 22.97
C GLY A 70 10.29 1.60 22.50
N ARG A 71 10.25 0.64 23.44
CA ARG A 71 9.96 -0.77 23.13
C ARG A 71 8.57 -0.97 22.53
N SER A 72 7.56 -0.29 23.07
CA SER A 72 6.20 -0.35 22.52
C SER A 72 6.15 0.16 21.08
N PHE A 73 6.83 1.26 20.75
CA PHE A 73 6.89 1.77 19.38
C PHE A 73 7.56 0.80 18.40
N ILE A 74 8.65 0.14 18.83
CA ILE A 74 9.31 -0.89 18.01
C ILE A 74 8.37 -2.08 17.79
N LEU A 75 7.73 -2.58 18.84
CA LEU A 75 6.77 -3.68 18.76
C LEU A 75 5.62 -3.37 17.81
N TRP A 76 5.01 -2.19 17.95
CA TRP A 76 3.92 -1.75 17.07
C TRP A 76 4.38 -1.58 15.62
N GLY A 77 5.58 -1.06 15.39
CA GLY A 77 6.17 -0.98 14.05
C GLY A 77 6.41 -2.36 13.42
N VAL A 78 6.98 -3.30 14.18
CA VAL A 78 7.25 -4.68 13.72
C VAL A 78 5.94 -5.42 13.42
N VAL A 79 4.93 -5.30 14.29
CA VAL A 79 3.61 -5.90 14.06
C VAL A 79 2.95 -5.28 12.81
N GLY A 80 3.10 -3.97 12.61
CA GLY A 80 2.61 -3.29 11.40
C GLY A 80 3.23 -3.86 10.11
N ILE A 81 4.56 -4.01 10.08
CA ILE A 81 5.25 -4.60 8.92
C ILE A 81 4.85 -6.07 8.73
N PHE A 82 4.75 -6.83 9.82
CA PHE A 82 4.35 -8.23 9.76
C PHE A 82 2.97 -8.41 9.12
N LEU A 83 1.98 -7.62 9.51
CA LEU A 83 0.64 -7.68 8.91
C LEU A 83 0.65 -7.30 7.42
N MET A 84 1.40 -6.25 7.04
CA MET A 84 1.54 -5.85 5.63
C MET A 84 2.13 -6.97 4.77
N LEU A 85 3.22 -7.59 5.24
CA LEU A 85 3.87 -8.69 4.54
C LEU A 85 3.04 -9.97 4.56
N SER A 86 2.29 -10.23 5.63
CA SER A 86 1.45 -11.43 5.74
C SER A 86 0.34 -11.45 4.69
N VAL A 87 -0.35 -10.31 4.48
CA VAL A 87 -1.42 -10.24 3.48
C VAL A 87 -0.85 -10.33 2.07
N TRP A 88 0.18 -9.55 1.76
CA TRP A 88 0.78 -9.55 0.42
C TRP A 88 1.45 -10.89 0.09
N GLY A 89 2.19 -11.46 1.04
CA GLY A 89 2.83 -12.76 0.91
C GLY A 89 1.83 -13.88 0.68
N LEU A 90 0.70 -13.88 1.40
CA LEU A 90 -0.37 -14.84 1.19
C LEU A 90 -1.00 -14.71 -0.21
N VAL A 91 -1.31 -13.49 -0.65
CA VAL A 91 -1.86 -13.24 -1.99
C VAL A 91 -0.88 -13.71 -3.07
N ASN A 92 0.41 -13.44 -2.91
CA ASN A 92 1.44 -13.87 -3.85
C ASN A 92 1.54 -15.40 -3.93
N ILE A 93 1.46 -16.09 -2.79
CA ILE A 93 1.44 -17.57 -2.77
C ILE A 93 0.21 -18.09 -3.52
N LEU A 94 -0.98 -17.54 -3.26
CA LEU A 94 -2.22 -17.94 -3.93
C LEU A 94 -2.17 -17.70 -5.44
N TYR A 95 -1.63 -16.57 -5.87
CA TYR A 95 -1.47 -16.25 -7.29
C TYR A 95 -0.53 -17.22 -8.01
N ASN A 96 0.59 -17.59 -7.36
CA ASN A 96 1.59 -18.47 -7.97
C ASN A 96 1.22 -19.96 -7.89
N THR A 97 0.32 -20.34 -6.98
CA THR A 97 -0.02 -21.76 -6.72
C THR A 97 -1.29 -22.19 -7.46
N ILE A 98 -2.19 -21.27 -7.81
CA ILE A 98 -3.42 -21.61 -8.54
C ILE A 98 -3.17 -21.41 -10.05
N PRO A 99 -3.13 -22.49 -10.86
CA PRO A 99 -3.11 -22.35 -12.30
C PRO A 99 -4.47 -21.83 -12.77
N LEU A 100 -4.52 -20.54 -13.10
CA LEU A 100 -5.67 -19.93 -13.75
C LEU A 100 -5.46 -20.08 -15.27
N ASP A 101 -6.19 -21.01 -15.90
CA ASP A 101 -6.26 -21.08 -17.36
C ASP A 101 -6.93 -19.79 -17.87
N THR A 102 -6.09 -18.84 -18.26
CA THR A 102 -6.49 -17.55 -18.86
C THR A 102 -6.47 -17.62 -20.39
N THR A 103 -6.30 -18.81 -20.97
CA THR A 103 -6.36 -19.00 -22.41
C THR A 103 -7.76 -18.65 -22.91
N PRO A 104 -7.92 -17.66 -23.81
CA PRO A 104 -9.20 -17.41 -24.45
C PRO A 104 -9.64 -18.69 -25.17
N ILE A 105 -10.81 -19.22 -24.81
CA ILE A 105 -11.46 -20.26 -25.60
C ILE A 105 -11.79 -19.66 -26.96
N THR A 106 -10.90 -19.86 -27.93
CA THR A 106 -11.12 -19.47 -29.32
C THR A 106 -12.19 -20.41 -29.88
N PRO A 107 -13.37 -19.89 -30.27
CA PRO A 107 -14.38 -20.73 -30.90
C PRO A 107 -13.80 -21.31 -32.20
N PRO A 108 -14.02 -22.61 -32.49
CA PRO A 108 -13.57 -23.19 -33.75
C PRO A 108 -14.18 -22.41 -34.91
N ALA A 109 -13.33 -22.04 -35.87
CA ALA A 109 -13.75 -21.34 -37.07
C ALA A 109 -14.74 -22.23 -37.84
N VAL A 110 -16.00 -21.77 -37.93
CA VAL A 110 -17.04 -22.27 -38.83
C VAL A 110 -17.36 -21.21 -39.86
#